data_AF-A0AA40EEI1-F1
#
_entry.id   AF-A0AA40EEI1-F1
#
_cell.length_a   1.000
_cell.length_b   1.000
_cell.length_c   1.000
_cell.angle_alpha   90.00
_cell.angle_beta   90.00
_cell.angle_gamma   90.00
#
_symmetry.space_group_name_H-M   'P 1'
#
loop_
_entity.id
_entity.type
_entity.pdbx_description
1 polymer ?
#
loop_
_entity_poly.entity_id
_entity_poly.type
_entity_poly.pdbx_seq_one_letter_code
_entity_poly.pdbx_strand_id
1 'polypeptide(L)'
;MDLHGNTFWEFSPPGAAATDRRRRIVQYPAKVHHADVTVSPAWHQWLRNTRAEPPSIEEQRADVVRQERMKVLAAEADARWAAKPRVMDAPRPKQEIVGGTVGAEGTEGAVGGRESGEVEVGVTGGRGDATEGRGETWQRMKQRAEREGGKPVDDPWKRSRGGPSEEWQPEEWQPKGKKSP
;
A
#
# COMPACT_ATOMS: atom_id res chain seq x y z
N MET A 1 30.15 -7.59 0.12
CA MET A 1 29.69 -8.91 -0.33
C MET A 1 28.27 -9.10 0.18
N ASP A 2 27.41 -9.79 -0.56
CA ASP A 2 26.04 -10.09 -0.13
C ASP A 2 25.89 -11.50 0.45
N LEU A 3 24.67 -11.86 0.85
CA LEU A 3 24.32 -13.20 1.36
C LEU A 3 24.39 -14.30 0.27
N HIS A 4 24.41 -13.94 -1.01
CA HIS A 4 24.44 -14.87 -2.14
C HIS A 4 25.86 -15.11 -2.69
N GLY A 5 26.86 -14.46 -2.12
CA GLY A 5 28.26 -14.60 -2.54
C GLY A 5 28.68 -13.63 -3.65
N ASN A 6 27.84 -12.67 -4.02
CA ASN A 6 28.18 -11.62 -4.96
C ASN A 6 29.10 -10.59 -4.29
N THR A 7 30.11 -10.14 -5.03
CA THR A 7 31.06 -9.14 -4.56
C THR A 7 30.83 -7.82 -5.28
N PHE A 8 30.86 -6.73 -4.54
CA PHE A 8 30.49 -5.41 -5.04
C PHE A 8 31.69 -4.48 -4.90
N TRP A 9 31.96 -3.70 -5.94
CA TRP A 9 33.12 -2.83 -6.03
C TRP A 9 32.70 -1.43 -6.46
N GLU A 10 33.34 -0.42 -5.89
CA GLU A 10 33.19 0.98 -6.27
C GLU A 10 34.55 1.52 -6.72
N PHE A 11 34.56 2.28 -7.82
CA PHE A 11 35.73 2.94 -8.36
C PHE A 11 35.43 4.41 -8.63
N SER A 12 36.38 5.27 -8.31
CA SER A 12 36.42 6.63 -8.81
C SER A 12 37.20 6.65 -10.13
N PRO A 13 36.65 7.22 -11.23
CA PRO A 13 37.41 7.39 -12.45
C PRO A 13 38.68 8.22 -12.20
N PRO A 14 39.80 7.95 -12.88
CA PRO A 14 40.97 8.80 -12.81
C PRO A 14 40.63 10.20 -13.36
N GLY A 15 40.99 11.25 -12.62
CA GLY A 15 40.66 12.64 -12.97
C GLY A 15 39.21 13.06 -12.68
N ALA A 16 38.43 12.21 -11.99
CA ALA A 16 37.06 12.53 -11.62
C ALA A 16 36.97 13.74 -10.68
N ALA A 17 36.12 14.69 -11.03
CA ALA A 17 35.77 15.81 -10.14
C ALA A 17 34.94 15.30 -8.95
N ALA A 18 34.82 16.09 -7.88
CA ALA A 18 33.98 15.73 -6.72
C ALA A 18 32.50 15.49 -7.08
N THR A 19 32.04 16.02 -8.22
CA THR A 19 30.68 15.86 -8.73
C THR A 19 30.50 14.62 -9.61
N ASP A 20 31.60 13.97 -10.02
CA ASP A 20 31.52 12.84 -10.94
C ASP A 20 30.93 11.61 -10.27
N ARG A 21 30.05 10.95 -11.02
CA ARG A 21 29.33 9.76 -10.57
C ARG A 21 30.31 8.60 -10.40
N ARG A 22 30.41 8.08 -9.17
CA ARG A 22 31.21 6.88 -8.87
C ARG A 22 30.72 5.68 -9.69
N ARG A 23 31.66 4.89 -10.19
CA ARG A 23 31.38 3.67 -10.95
C ARG A 23 31.25 2.51 -9.98
N ARG A 24 30.13 1.79 -10.02
CA ARG A 24 29.88 0.63 -9.16
C ARG A 24 29.62 -0.59 -10.03
N ILE A 25 30.30 -1.70 -9.73
CA ILE A 25 30.13 -2.97 -10.45
C ILE A 25 29.88 -4.10 -9.46
N VAL A 26 29.29 -5.17 -9.99
CA VAL A 26 29.08 -6.43 -9.27
C VAL A 26 29.83 -7.53 -9.99
N GLN A 27 30.51 -8.35 -9.19
CA GLN A 27 31.19 -9.56 -9.62
C GLN A 27 30.42 -10.76 -9.08
N TYR A 28 29.98 -11.59 -10.01
CA TYR A 28 29.22 -12.79 -9.71
C TYR A 28 30.15 -14.00 -9.55
N PRO A 29 29.76 -15.02 -8.76
CA PRO A 29 30.49 -16.27 -8.66
C PRO A 29 30.62 -16.93 -10.05
N ALA A 30 31.81 -17.43 -10.40
CA ALA A 30 32.09 -18.01 -11.71
C ALA A 30 31.24 -19.25 -12.07
N LYS A 31 30.57 -19.85 -11.09
CA LYS A 31 29.76 -21.08 -11.24
C LYS A 31 28.30 -20.81 -11.59
N VAL A 32 27.84 -19.56 -11.55
CA VAL A 32 26.43 -19.20 -11.76
C VAL A 32 26.29 -18.37 -13.03
N HIS A 33 25.32 -18.71 -13.87
CA HIS A 33 25.03 -17.94 -15.07
C HIS A 33 24.45 -16.58 -14.70
N HIS A 34 24.88 -15.51 -15.39
CA HIS A 34 24.52 -14.14 -15.04
C HIS A 34 23.00 -13.86 -15.01
N ALA A 35 22.21 -14.59 -15.80
CA ALA A 35 20.76 -14.44 -15.82
C ALA A 35 20.07 -14.98 -14.56
N ASP A 36 20.70 -15.93 -13.86
CA ASP A 36 20.11 -16.58 -12.68
C ASP A 36 20.49 -15.84 -11.39
N VAL A 37 21.33 -14.81 -11.48
CA VAL A 37 21.79 -14.08 -10.30
C VAL A 37 20.70 -13.13 -9.82
N THR A 38 20.20 -13.39 -8.62
CA THR A 38 19.28 -12.50 -7.91
C THR A 38 20.08 -11.56 -7.02
N VAL A 39 20.02 -10.26 -7.30
CA VAL A 39 20.62 -9.20 -6.48
C VAL A 39 19.52 -8.52 -5.66
N SER A 40 19.77 -8.22 -4.39
CA SER A 40 18.75 -7.58 -3.55
C SER A 40 18.39 -6.17 -4.04
N PRO A 41 17.17 -5.66 -3.82
CA PRO A 41 16.80 -4.29 -4.20
C PRO A 41 17.70 -3.21 -3.58
N ALA A 42 18.18 -3.42 -2.34
CA ALA A 42 19.09 -2.49 -1.67
C ALA A 42 20.45 -2.39 -2.39
N TRP A 43 20.99 -3.53 -2.85
CA TRP A 43 22.19 -3.56 -3.68
C TRP A 43 21.97 -2.92 -5.05
N HIS A 44 20.78 -3.07 -5.66
CA HIS A 44 20.43 -2.37 -6.89
C HIS A 44 20.39 -0.85 -6.73
N GLN A 45 19.85 -0.34 -5.62
CA GLN A 45 19.86 1.09 -5.31
C GLN A 45 21.28 1.63 -5.18
N TRP A 46 22.14 0.90 -4.48
CA TRP A 46 23.55 1.24 -4.39
C TRP A 46 24.22 1.21 -5.77
N LEU A 47 24.06 0.15 -6.58
CA LEU A 47 24.60 0.10 -7.95
C LEU A 47 24.07 1.24 -8.85
N ARG A 48 22.83 1.71 -8.61
CA ARG A 48 22.22 2.82 -9.36
C ARG A 48 22.60 4.20 -8.84
N ASN A 49 23.42 4.30 -7.79
CA ASN A 49 23.80 5.56 -7.14
C ASN A 49 22.61 6.33 -6.55
N THR A 50 21.50 5.66 -6.22
CA THR A 50 20.39 6.27 -5.48
C THR A 50 20.65 6.24 -3.97
N ARG A 51 21.56 5.38 -3.53
CA ARG A 51 22.01 5.27 -2.14
C ARG A 51 23.52 5.50 -2.07
N ALA A 52 23.98 6.31 -1.12
CA ALA A 52 25.41 6.61 -0.97
C ALA A 52 26.18 5.40 -0.44
N GLU A 53 25.76 4.84 0.70
CA GLU A 53 26.45 3.76 1.39
C GLU A 53 25.97 2.38 0.92
N PRO A 54 26.87 1.38 0.82
CA PRO A 54 26.48 0.01 0.49
C PRO A 54 25.63 -0.60 1.63
N PRO A 55 24.67 -1.47 1.31
CA PRO A 55 23.87 -2.14 2.34
C PRO A 55 24.74 -3.06 3.20
N SER A 56 24.56 -2.99 4.51
CA SER A 56 25.35 -3.78 5.47
C SER A 56 24.89 -5.24 5.51
N ILE A 57 25.73 -6.13 6.04
CA ILE A 57 25.35 -7.55 6.21
C ILE A 57 24.18 -7.69 7.20
N GLU A 58 24.16 -6.86 8.25
CA GLU A 58 23.10 -6.86 9.25
C GLU A 58 21.77 -6.42 8.66
N GLU A 59 21.77 -5.35 7.84
CA GLU A 59 20.59 -4.89 7.12
C GLU A 59 20.05 -5.98 6.20
N GLN A 60 20.92 -6.65 5.45
CA GLN A 60 20.53 -7.75 4.57
C GLN A 60 19.86 -8.90 5.34
N ARG A 61 20.40 -9.26 6.52
CA ARG A 61 19.79 -10.29 7.39
C ARG A 61 18.45 -9.85 7.95
N ALA A 62 18.36 -8.59 8.40
CA ALA A 62 17.12 -8.02 8.91
C ALA A 62 16.02 -8.03 7.83
N ASP A 63 16.38 -7.79 6.57
CA ASP A 63 15.45 -7.78 5.46
C ASP A 63 14.88 -9.18 5.17
N VAL A 64 15.69 -10.23 5.27
CA VAL A 64 15.23 -11.63 5.16
C VAL A 64 14.22 -11.95 6.27
N VAL A 65 14.56 -11.62 7.52
CA VAL A 65 13.66 -11.83 8.67
C VAL A 65 12.36 -11.04 8.51
N ARG A 66 12.42 -9.81 7.99
CA ARG A 66 11.23 -9.00 7.70
C ARG A 66 10.34 -9.67 6.65
N GLN A 67 10.92 -10.21 5.58
CA GLN A 67 10.17 -10.93 4.54
C GLN A 67 9.47 -12.16 5.11
N GLU A 68 10.12 -12.94 5.97
CA GLU A 68 9.53 -14.10 6.64
C GLU A 68 8.34 -13.70 7.53
N ARG A 69 8.53 -12.68 8.38
CA ARG A 69 7.45 -12.14 9.23
C ARG A 69 6.27 -11.66 8.40
N MET A 70 6.52 -10.98 7.29
CA MET A 70 5.47 -10.49 6.41
C MET A 70 4.65 -11.62 5.79
N LYS A 71 5.28 -12.75 5.44
CA LYS A 71 4.57 -13.93 4.91
C LYS A 71 3.62 -14.52 5.95
N VAL A 72 4.05 -14.60 7.21
CA VAL A 72 3.19 -15.09 8.31
C VAL A 72 1.99 -14.18 8.50
N LEU A 73 2.22 -12.86 8.58
CA LEU A 73 1.16 -11.87 8.75
C LEU A 73 0.17 -11.85 7.57
N ALA A 74 0.67 -12.02 6.35
CA ALA A 74 -0.17 -12.12 5.16
C ALA A 74 -1.08 -13.36 5.23
N ALA A 75 -0.53 -14.52 5.60
CA ALA A 75 -1.31 -15.75 5.76
C ALA A 75 -2.40 -15.63 6.84
N GLU A 76 -2.10 -14.98 7.96
CA GLU A 76 -3.11 -14.69 8.99
C GLU A 76 -4.21 -13.76 8.47
N ALA A 77 -3.85 -12.73 7.70
CA ALA A 77 -4.81 -11.82 7.10
C ALA A 77 -5.71 -12.54 6.09
N ASP A 78 -5.14 -13.42 5.26
CA ASP A 78 -5.89 -14.25 4.31
C ASP A 78 -6.82 -15.21 5.05
N ALA A 79 -6.40 -15.83 6.15
CA ALA A 79 -7.26 -16.66 6.99
C ALA A 79 -8.42 -15.84 7.59
N ARG A 80 -8.14 -14.64 8.10
CA ARG A 80 -9.18 -13.71 8.60
C ARG A 80 -10.12 -13.27 7.48
N TRP A 81 -9.63 -13.11 6.25
CA TRP A 81 -10.46 -12.74 5.11
C TRP A 81 -11.32 -13.90 4.61
N ALA A 82 -10.76 -15.10 4.52
CA ALA A 82 -11.47 -16.32 4.13
C ALA A 82 -12.54 -16.74 5.17
N ALA A 83 -12.29 -16.50 6.46
CA ALA A 83 -13.25 -16.77 7.53
C ALA A 83 -14.45 -15.81 7.54
N LYS A 84 -14.37 -14.65 6.85
CA LYS A 84 -15.54 -13.77 6.70
C LYS A 84 -16.54 -14.48 5.79
N PRO A 85 -17.80 -14.65 6.21
CA PRO A 85 -18.81 -15.32 5.42
C PRO A 85 -18.96 -14.60 4.07
N ARG A 86 -18.67 -15.31 2.99
CA ARG A 86 -18.77 -14.80 1.63
C ARG A 86 -20.26 -14.66 1.33
N VAL A 87 -20.70 -13.45 0.99
CA VAL A 87 -22.11 -13.13 0.67
C VAL A 87 -22.70 -14.04 -0.42
N MET A 88 -21.85 -14.64 -1.27
CA MET A 88 -22.27 -15.53 -2.35
C MET A 88 -22.49 -17.00 -1.94
N ASP A 89 -21.94 -17.47 -0.81
CA ASP A 89 -22.08 -18.86 -0.33
C ASP A 89 -23.22 -19.03 0.68
N ALA A 90 -23.98 -17.96 0.96
CA ALA A 90 -25.21 -18.08 1.71
C ALA A 90 -26.19 -18.95 0.90
N PRO A 91 -26.71 -20.07 1.44
CA PRO A 91 -27.75 -20.81 0.76
C PRO A 91 -28.89 -19.85 0.48
N ARG A 92 -29.29 -19.72 -0.81
CA ARG A 92 -30.46 -18.93 -1.18
C ARG A 92 -31.58 -19.36 -0.24
N PRO A 93 -32.16 -18.46 0.58
CA PRO A 93 -33.34 -18.82 1.34
C PRO A 93 -34.36 -19.28 0.29
N LYS A 94 -34.79 -20.53 0.42
CA LYS A 94 -35.81 -21.12 -0.43
C LYS A 94 -37.02 -20.21 -0.29
N GLN A 95 -37.25 -19.34 -1.27
CA GLN A 95 -38.47 -18.54 -1.34
C GLN A 95 -39.61 -19.54 -1.48
N GLU A 96 -40.28 -19.83 -0.37
CA GLU A 96 -41.58 -20.45 -0.39
C GLU A 96 -42.52 -19.48 -1.11
N ILE A 97 -42.82 -19.81 -2.36
CA ILE A 97 -43.85 -19.14 -3.14
C ILE A 97 -45.18 -19.54 -2.51
N VAL A 98 -45.59 -18.82 -1.46
CA VAL A 98 -46.98 -18.84 -0.99
C VAL A 98 -47.72 -17.82 -1.83
N GLY A 99 -48.56 -18.33 -2.72
CA GLY A 99 -49.43 -17.54 -3.58
C GLY A 99 -50.40 -16.69 -2.76
N GLY A 100 -50.52 -15.42 -3.16
CA GLY A 100 -51.44 -14.46 -2.57
C GLY A 100 -51.60 -13.25 -3.47
N THR A 101 -52.72 -13.24 -4.18
CA THR A 101 -53.26 -12.27 -5.13
C THR A 101 -53.16 -10.77 -4.76
N VAL A 102 -52.73 -10.00 -5.76
CA VAL A 102 -53.06 -8.60 -6.13
C VAL A 102 -53.60 -7.59 -5.10
N GLY A 103 -52.88 -6.48 -4.98
CA GLY A 103 -53.38 -5.21 -4.45
C GLY A 103 -52.45 -4.08 -4.88
N ALA A 104 -52.81 -3.39 -5.95
CA ALA A 104 -52.11 -2.21 -6.45
C ALA A 104 -52.56 -0.98 -5.67
N GLU A 105 -51.64 -0.28 -5.01
CA GLU A 105 -51.76 1.16 -4.78
C GLU A 105 -50.36 1.75 -4.57
N GLY A 106 -49.99 2.70 -5.42
CA GLY A 106 -48.71 3.40 -5.33
C GLY A 106 -48.75 4.49 -4.28
N THR A 107 -47.64 4.67 -3.57
CA THR A 107 -47.22 5.97 -3.05
C THR A 107 -45.70 6.01 -3.02
N GLU A 108 -45.16 7.06 -3.64
CA GLU A 108 -43.75 7.37 -3.78
C GLU A 108 -43.18 7.86 -2.43
N GLY A 109 -41.95 7.48 -2.12
CA GLY A 109 -41.23 7.95 -0.93
C GLY A 109 -39.75 7.61 -1.02
N ALA A 110 -38.93 8.64 -1.20
CA ALA A 110 -37.51 8.61 -1.49
C ALA A 110 -36.60 8.09 -0.35
N VAL A 111 -35.28 8.11 -0.66
CA VAL A 111 -34.09 7.97 0.21
C VAL A 111 -33.61 6.52 0.35
N GLY A 112 -32.36 6.14 0.06
CA GLY A 112 -31.14 6.88 -0.25
C GLY A 112 -30.00 5.85 -0.18
N GLY A 113 -29.06 5.91 -1.12
CA GLY A 113 -27.95 4.98 -1.16
C GLY A 113 -26.88 5.25 -0.10
N ARG A 114 -26.13 4.18 0.20
CA ARG A 114 -24.67 4.14 0.44
C ARG A 114 -24.14 4.67 1.78
N GLU A 115 -23.55 3.76 2.57
CA GLU A 115 -22.27 3.96 3.29
C GLU A 115 -21.77 2.60 3.81
N SER A 116 -20.78 1.94 3.17
CA SER A 116 -19.32 2.10 3.37
C SER A 116 -18.91 2.20 4.84
N GLY A 117 -18.74 1.05 5.49
CA GLY A 117 -18.00 0.92 6.73
C GLY A 117 -16.51 1.15 6.48
N GLU A 118 -16.03 2.29 6.95
CA GLU A 118 -14.63 2.70 6.98
C GLU A 118 -13.90 1.91 8.08
N VAL A 119 -12.95 1.06 7.67
CA VAL A 119 -12.06 0.35 8.59
C VAL A 119 -10.79 1.18 8.71
N GLU A 120 -10.71 2.00 9.76
CA GLU A 120 -9.49 2.72 10.12
C GLU A 120 -8.41 1.73 10.62
N VAL A 121 -7.37 1.54 9.81
CA VAL A 121 -6.13 0.86 10.23
C VAL A 121 -5.14 1.92 10.69
N GLY A 122 -5.19 2.23 11.99
CA GLY A 122 -4.17 3.03 12.65
C GLY A 122 -3.01 2.17 13.15
N VAL A 123 -1.90 2.14 12.40
CA VAL A 123 -0.59 1.68 12.90
C VAL A 123 0.09 2.84 13.62
N THR A 124 0.26 2.72 14.94
CA THR A 124 1.38 3.35 15.65
C THR A 124 1.95 2.34 16.65
N GLY A 125 3.23 2.00 16.46
CA GLY A 125 3.99 1.20 17.39
C GLY A 125 4.40 2.06 18.59
N GLY A 126 4.08 1.57 19.79
CA GLY A 126 4.53 2.11 21.06
C GLY A 126 4.46 1.01 22.11
N ARG A 127 5.61 0.44 22.43
CA ARG A 127 5.86 -0.59 23.44
C ARG A 127 5.30 -0.16 24.81
N GLY A 128 4.41 -0.96 25.39
CA GLY A 128 3.89 -0.77 26.74
C GLY A 128 2.80 -1.77 27.07
N ASP A 129 3.15 -2.71 27.94
CA ASP A 129 2.25 -3.62 28.66
C ASP A 129 1.16 -2.84 29.41
N ALA A 130 -0.11 -3.19 29.20
CA ALA A 130 -1.28 -2.90 30.04
C ALA A 130 -2.56 -3.21 29.24
N THR A 131 -2.92 -4.50 29.14
CA THR A 131 -4.25 -4.92 28.69
C THR A 131 -5.24 -4.77 29.85
N GLU A 132 -5.67 -3.55 30.14
CA GLU A 132 -6.89 -3.23 30.90
C GLU A 132 -7.00 -1.69 30.98
N GLY A 133 -8.01 -1.10 30.33
CA GLY A 133 -8.27 0.35 30.44
C GLY A 133 -8.47 1.14 29.15
N ARG A 134 -8.31 0.53 27.96
CA ARG A 134 -8.48 1.24 26.67
C ARG A 134 -9.93 1.69 26.36
N GLY A 135 -10.93 1.06 26.98
CA GLY A 135 -12.35 1.41 26.80
C GLY A 135 -12.77 2.68 27.57
N GLU A 136 -12.24 2.87 28.77
CA GLU A 136 -12.62 3.97 29.66
C GLU A 136 -12.02 5.31 29.23
N THR A 137 -10.84 5.28 28.59
CA THR A 137 -10.17 6.47 28.06
C THR A 137 -10.93 7.14 26.92
N TRP A 138 -11.62 6.37 26.08
CA TRP A 138 -12.36 6.91 24.92
C TRP A 138 -13.63 7.64 25.34
N GLN A 139 -14.39 7.08 26.28
CA GLN A 139 -15.63 7.70 26.77
C GLN A 139 -15.34 9.00 27.53
N ARG A 140 -14.25 9.03 28.31
CA ARG A 140 -13.81 10.22 29.04
C ARG A 140 -13.30 11.32 28.10
N MET A 141 -12.58 10.95 27.04
CA MET A 141 -12.17 11.91 26.01
C MET A 141 -13.36 12.48 25.24
N LYS A 142 -14.37 11.66 24.92
CA LYS A 142 -15.58 12.09 24.22
C LYS A 142 -16.41 13.09 25.06
N GLN A 143 -16.62 12.80 26.34
CA GLN A 143 -17.32 13.73 27.25
C GLN A 143 -16.55 15.05 27.48
N ARG A 144 -15.21 15.02 27.41
CA ARG A 144 -14.38 16.23 27.48
C ARG A 144 -14.48 17.07 26.21
N ALA A 145 -14.45 16.43 25.04
CA ALA A 145 -14.61 17.10 23.74
C ALA A 145 -15.99 17.77 23.59
N GLU A 146 -17.05 17.15 24.13
CA GLU A 146 -18.41 17.72 24.15
C GLU A 146 -18.54 18.92 25.10
N ARG A 147 -17.86 18.89 26.26
CA ARG A 147 -17.86 20.04 27.20
C ARG A 147 -17.03 21.22 26.74
N GLU A 148 -15.95 20.98 26.00
CA GLU A 148 -15.00 22.03 25.58
C GLU A 148 -15.34 22.66 24.21
N GLY A 149 -16.47 22.31 23.58
CA GLY A 149 -16.97 23.02 22.39
C GLY A 149 -15.94 23.10 21.25
N GLY A 150 -15.18 22.02 21.03
CA GLY A 150 -14.12 21.97 20.04
C GLY A 150 -14.68 22.11 18.62
N LYS A 151 -14.42 23.25 17.98
CA LYS A 151 -14.68 23.42 16.53
C LYS A 151 -13.95 22.31 15.77
N PRO A 152 -14.59 21.66 14.78
CA PRO A 152 -13.95 20.58 14.05
C PRO A 152 -12.72 21.13 13.34
N VAL A 153 -11.57 20.50 13.60
CA VAL A 153 -10.34 20.71 12.82
C VAL A 153 -10.67 20.34 11.38
N ASP A 154 -10.40 21.24 10.44
CA ASP A 154 -10.56 20.96 9.01
C ASP A 154 -9.76 19.70 8.65
N ASP A 155 -10.50 18.68 8.21
CA ASP A 155 -9.94 17.41 7.75
C ASP A 155 -9.04 17.67 6.52
N PRO A 156 -7.73 17.37 6.58
CA PRO A 156 -6.79 17.68 5.51
C PRO A 156 -7.12 16.98 4.19
N TRP A 157 -7.98 15.97 4.20
CA TRP A 157 -8.39 15.19 3.02
C TRP A 157 -9.67 15.72 2.35
N LYS A 158 -10.40 16.65 2.98
CA LYS A 158 -11.62 17.23 2.39
C LYS A 158 -11.38 18.13 1.18
N ARG A 159 -10.14 18.58 0.96
CA ARG A 159 -9.77 19.48 -0.16
C ARG A 159 -9.42 18.74 -1.45
N SER A 160 -9.44 17.41 -1.46
CA SER A 160 -8.96 16.60 -2.59
C SER A 160 -10.09 15.89 -3.33
N ARG A 161 -11.18 16.60 -3.68
CA ARG A 161 -12.05 16.16 -4.78
C ARG A 161 -11.46 16.71 -6.08
N GLY A 162 -10.38 16.08 -6.52
CA GLY A 162 -9.60 16.48 -7.69
C GLY A 162 -8.21 15.89 -7.60
N GLY A 163 -7.94 14.80 -8.31
CA GLY A 163 -6.58 14.27 -8.42
C GLY A 163 -5.71 15.25 -9.23
N PRO A 164 -4.39 15.35 -8.97
CA PRO A 164 -3.46 16.17 -9.77
C PRO A 164 -3.45 15.83 -11.28
N SER A 165 -4.08 14.72 -11.67
CA SER A 165 -4.24 14.24 -13.03
C SER A 165 -5.54 14.68 -13.72
N GLU A 166 -6.48 15.34 -13.03
CA GLU A 166 -7.75 15.75 -13.64
C GLU A 166 -7.61 16.97 -14.56
N GLU A 167 -6.63 17.85 -14.29
CA GLU A 167 -6.27 18.97 -15.18
C GLU A 167 -5.56 18.54 -16.47
N TRP A 168 -5.00 17.33 -16.50
CA TRP A 168 -4.16 16.89 -17.61
C TRP A 168 -4.91 15.94 -18.54
N GLN A 169 -5.47 16.49 -19.61
CA GLN A 169 -5.91 15.72 -20.78
C GLN A 169 -4.93 15.97 -21.93
N PRO A 170 -4.31 14.93 -22.54
CA PRO A 170 -3.49 15.14 -23.72
C PRO A 170 -4.36 15.56 -24.91
N GLU A 171 -3.90 16.53 -25.71
CA GLU A 171 -4.54 16.85 -26.98
C GLU A 171 -4.56 15.61 -27.89
N GLU A 172 -5.71 15.35 -28.53
CA GLU A 172 -5.85 14.25 -29.48
C GLU A 172 -4.84 14.41 -30.62
N TRP A 173 -4.04 13.36 -30.85
CA TRP A 173 -3.08 13.30 -31.94
C TRP A 173 -3.80 13.43 -33.29
N GLN A 174 -3.67 14.59 -33.94
CA GLN A 174 -4.18 14.79 -35.30
C GLN A 174 -3.10 14.44 -36.33
N PRO A 175 -3.22 13.33 -37.07
CA PRO A 175 -2.31 13.06 -38.18
C PRO A 175 -2.57 14.07 -39.31
N LYS A 176 -1.57 14.90 -39.66
CA LYS A 176 -1.63 15.81 -40.82
C LYS A 176 -1.65 15.01 -42.12
N GLY A 177 -2.84 14.61 -42.57
CA GLY A 177 -3.07 14.11 -43.92
C GLY A 177 -2.97 15.25 -44.94
N LYS A 178 -1.98 15.17 -45.84
CA LYS A 178 -1.89 16.06 -47.01
C LYS A 178 -3.08 15.79 -47.94
N LYS A 179 -3.92 16.80 -48.19
CA LYS A 179 -4.82 16.80 -49.35
C LYS A 179 -4.12 17.56 -50.49
N SER A 180 -3.74 16.83 -51.54
CA SER A 180 -3.57 17.37 -52.91
C SER A 180 -4.97 17.46 -53.55
N PRO A 181 -5.29 18.51 -54.32
CA PRO A 181 -4.76 18.70 -55.68
C PRO A 181 -4.04 20.05 -55.91
#